data_AF-A0A2V5JGH7-F1
#
_entry.id   AF-A0A2V5JGH7-F1
#
_cell.length_a   1.000
_cell.length_b   1.000
_cell.length_c   1.000
_cell.angle_alpha   90.00
_cell.angle_beta   90.00
_cell.angle_gamma   90.00
#
_symmetry.space_group_name_H-M   'P 1'
#
loop_
_entity.id
_entity.type
_entity.pdbx_description
1 polymer ?
#
loop_
_entity_poly.entity_id
_entity_poly.type
_entity_poly.pdbx_seq_one_letter_code
_entity_poly.pdbx_strand_id
1 'polypeptide(L)' 'EMAHQEFGMQLMAKVKNDLAGMSQVEMEPKLAGRNITMTLSPLPANRRKRRFAPVAETVSPNGQDALVE' A
#
# COMPACT_ATOMS: atom_id res chain seq x y z
N GLU A 1 -25.89 -9.21 13.52
CA GLU A 1 -25.98 -8.31 12.35
C GLU A 1 -25.00 -8.77 11.28
N MET A 2 -25.44 -8.84 10.03
CA MET A 2 -24.52 -9.10 8.92
C MET A 2 -23.49 -7.96 8.89
N ALA A 3 -22.21 -8.32 8.96
CA ALA A 3 -21.09 -7.40 9.00
C ALA A 3 -21.21 -6.34 7.89
N HIS A 4 -21.01 -5.07 8.23
CA HIS A 4 -20.93 -3.94 7.30
C HIS A 4 -19.90 -4.22 6.20
N GLN A 5 -20.35 -4.78 5.08
CA GLN A 5 -19.48 -5.18 3.99
C GLN A 5 -18.80 -3.96 3.35
N GLU A 6 -19.43 -2.78 3.41
CA GLU A 6 -18.81 -1.53 2.96
C GLU A 6 -17.46 -1.25 3.62
N PHE A 7 -17.32 -1.48 4.93
CA PHE A 7 -16.07 -1.20 5.64
C PHE A 7 -14.97 -2.18 5.25
N GLY A 8 -15.33 -3.44 5.01
CA GLY A 8 -14.39 -4.44 4.49
C GLY A 8 -13.87 -4.05 3.10
N MET A 9 -14.74 -3.56 2.21
CA MET A 9 -14.35 -3.10 0.88
C MET A 9 -13.51 -1.81 0.92
N GLN A 10 -13.87 -0.86 1.79
CA GLN A 10 -13.07 0.37 2.01
C GLN A 10 -11.68 0.05 2.55
N LEU A 11 -11.57 -0.90 3.48
CA LEU A 11 -10.28 -1.36 4.00
C LEU A 11 -9.43 -1.99 2.89
N MET A 12 -10.02 -2.82 2.03
CA MET A 12 -9.31 -3.39 0.88
C MET A 12 -8.81 -2.30 -0.09
N ALA A 13 -9.59 -1.26 -0.34
CA ALA A 13 -9.17 -0.12 -1.14
C ALA A 13 -7.97 0.62 -0.51
N LYS A 14 -7.99 0.81 0.82
CA LYS A 14 -6.85 1.36 1.55
C LYS A 14 -5.61 0.49 1.42
N VAL A 15 -5.73 -0.83 1.59
CA VAL A 15 -4.62 -1.79 1.45
C VAL A 15 -4.03 -1.76 0.04
N LYS A 16 -4.88 -1.73 -0.99
CA LYS A 16 -4.46 -1.57 -2.39
C LYS A 16 -3.60 -0.30 -2.58
N ASN A 17 -4.06 0.84 -2.07
CA ASN A 17 -3.34 2.11 -2.18
C ASN A 17 -2.04 2.13 -1.37
N ASP A 18 -2.03 1.50 -0.20
CA ASP A 18 -0.86 1.39 0.66
C ASP A 18 0.24 0.53 0.01
N LEU A 19 -0.15 -0.51 -0.76
CA LEU A 19 0.75 -1.47 -1.40
C LEU A 19 1.04 -1.20 -2.89
N ALA A 20 0.45 -0.18 -3.50
CA ALA A 20 0.58 0.11 -4.94
C ALA A 20 2.04 0.30 -5.41
N GLY A 21 2.94 0.75 -4.53
CA GLY A 21 4.36 0.88 -4.83
C GLY A 21 5.15 -0.44 -4.78
N MET A 22 4.59 -1.50 -4.20
CA MET A 22 5.27 -2.78 -3.97
C MET A 22 4.67 -3.93 -4.77
N SER A 23 3.37 -3.86 -5.05
CA SER A 23 2.59 -4.93 -5.66
C SER A 23 1.57 -4.35 -6.65
N GLN A 24 1.23 -5.15 -7.65
CA GLN A 24 0.12 -4.89 -8.56
C GLN A 24 -1.10 -5.75 -8.16
N VAL A 25 -2.30 -5.28 -8.48
CA VAL A 25 -3.53 -6.05 -8.28
C VAL A 25 -3.70 -7.01 -9.44
N GLU A 26 -3.75 -8.30 -9.13
CA GLU A 26 -4.01 -9.36 -10.10
C GLU A 26 -5.50 -9.71 -10.12
N MET A 27 -6.13 -9.68 -8.93
CA MET A 27 -7.57 -9.82 -8.79
C MET A 27 -8.10 -8.76 -7.82
N GLU A 28 -9.10 -8.00 -8.27
CA GLU A 28 -9.81 -7.02 -7.44
C GLU A 28 -10.49 -7.68 -6.23
N PRO A 29 -10.68 -6.94 -5.12
CA PRO A 29 -11.32 -7.46 -3.92
C PRO A 29 -12.74 -7.93 -4.24
N LYS A 30 -13.03 -9.18 -3.87
CA LYS A 30 -14.34 -9.79 -4.06
C LYS A 30 -14.79 -10.56 -2.83
N LEU A 31 -16.10 -10.70 -2.66
CA LEU A 31 -16.69 -11.53 -1.61
C LEU A 31 -16.54 -13.02 -1.99
N ALA A 32 -15.94 -13.78 -1.09
CA ALA A 32 -15.84 -15.23 -1.11
C ALA A 32 -16.49 -15.77 0.17
N GLY A 33 -17.81 -16.02 0.10
CA GLY A 33 -18.61 -16.41 1.26
C GLY A 33 -18.71 -15.29 2.28
N ARG A 34 -18.06 -15.48 3.44
CA ARG A 34 -18.01 -14.47 4.53
C ARG A 34 -16.74 -13.63 4.52
N ASN A 35 -15.83 -13.89 3.58
CA ASN A 35 -14.52 -13.24 3.51
C ASN A 35 -14.46 -12.34 2.28
N ILE A 36 -13.61 -11.31 2.32
CA ILE A 36 -13.22 -10.54 1.15
C ILE A 36 -11.80 -10.97 0.78
N THR A 37 -11.57 -11.28 -0.50
CA THR A 37 -10.28 -11.75 -0.99
C THR A 37 -9.83 -10.88 -2.16
N MET A 38 -8.56 -10.46 -2.12
CA MET A 38 -7.86 -9.73 -3.17
C MET A 38 -6.54 -10.45 -3.45
N THR A 39 -6.13 -10.55 -4.71
CA THR A 39 -4.86 -11.18 -5.09
C THR A 39 -3.90 -10.09 -5.56
N LEU A 40 -2.71 -10.05 -4.95
CA LEU A 40 -1.64 -9.12 -5.28
C LEU A 40 -0.41 -9.91 -5.72
N SER A 41 0.22 -9.50 -6.82
CA SER A 41 1.53 -10.01 -7.22
C SER A 41 2.59 -8.93 -6.97
N PRO A 42 3.78 -9.29 -6.47
CA PRO A 42 4.82 -8.32 -6.21
C PRO A 42 5.36 -7.73 -7.52
N LEU A 43 5.65 -6.43 -7.54
CA LEU A 43 6.31 -5.79 -8.67
C LEU A 43 7.73 -6.37 -8.86
N PRO A 44 8.36 -6.21 -10.03
CA PRO A 44 9.78 -6.50 -10.21
C PRO A 44 10.66 -5.71 -9.21
N ALA A 45 11.79 -6.29 -8.78
CA ALA A 45 12.63 -5.72 -7.72
C ALA A 45 13.04 -4.26 -7.97
N ASN A 46 13.33 -3.91 -9.24
CA ASN A 46 13.71 -2.56 -9.66
C ASN A 46 12.57 -1.53 -9.63
N ARG A 47 11.31 -1.96 -9.52
CA ARG A 47 10.12 -1.09 -9.50
C ARG A 47 9.45 -1.02 -8.14
N ARG A 48 9.95 -1.77 -7.14
CA ARG A 48 9.40 -1.78 -5.77
C ARG A 48 9.81 -0.51 -5.02
N LYS A 49 8.84 0.31 -4.64
CA LYS A 49 8.97 1.46 -3.75
C LYS A 49 8.10 1.25 -2.51
N ARG A 50 8.72 1.10 -1.34
CA ARG A 50 8.01 0.96 -0.07
C ARG A 50 7.39 2.30 0.31
N ARG A 51 6.08 2.30 0.61
CA ARG A 51 5.40 3.48 1.15
C ARG A 51 5.77 3.73 2.62
N PHE A 52 5.94 2.67 3.39
CA PHE A 52 6.37 2.73 4.79
C PHE A 52 7.83 2.28 4.84
N ALA A 53 8.74 3.22 5.08
CA ALA A 53 10.12 2.89 5.40
C ALA A 53 10.16 2.26 6.81
N PRO A 54 11.08 1.33 7.09
CA PRO A 54 11.45 1.09 8.48
C PRO A 54 11.93 2.44 9.04
N VAL A 55 11.50 2.77 10.25
CA VAL A 55 12.00 3.93 11.01
C VAL A 55 13.47 3.61 11.37
N ALA A 56 14.36 3.70 10.40
CA ALA A 56 15.79 3.78 10.59
C ALA A 56 16.12 5.26 10.50
N GLU A 57 16.21 5.86 11.68
CA GLU A 57 16.87 7.12 12.03
C GLU A 57 17.00 8.16 10.91
N THR A 58 16.26 9.26 11.06
CA THR A 58 16.57 10.54 10.45
C THR A 58 17.96 11.00 10.88
N VAL A 59 18.99 10.60 10.16
CA VAL A 59 20.22 11.38 10.02
C VAL A 59 20.51 11.49 8.53
N SER A 60 20.09 12.60 7.94
CA SER A 60 20.52 13.01 6.60
C SER A 60 21.97 13.46 6.66
N PRO A 61 22.93 12.82 5.96
CA PRO A 61 24.26 13.38 5.77
C PRO A 61 24.26 14.24 4.50
N ASN A 62 24.05 15.55 4.69
CA ASN A 62 24.38 16.69 3.82
C ASN A 62 24.22 16.61 2.29
N GLY A 63 23.42 17.54 1.74
CA GLY A 63 23.77 18.20 0.48
C GLY A 63 22.61 18.76 -0.34
N GLN A 64 22.28 20.04 -0.10
CA GLN A 64 21.72 21.00 -1.06
C GLN A 64 20.21 20.93 -1.33
N ASP A 65 19.45 21.80 -0.67
CA ASP A 65 18.54 22.67 -1.41
C ASP A 65 18.55 24.06 -0.78
N ALA A 66 18.71 25.04 -1.67
CA ALA A 66 19.00 26.42 -1.37
C ALA A 66 17.76 27.18 -0.85
N LEU A 67 18.07 28.15 0.00
CA LEU A 67 17.33 29.38 0.29
C LEU A 67 16.39 29.84 -0.85
N VAL A 68 15.11 30.05 -0.54
CA VAL A 68 14.27 31.15 -1.09
C VAL A 68 13.09 31.45 -0.14
N GLU A 69 13.10 32.70 0.35
CA GLU A 69 12.15 33.46 1.20
C GLU A 69 11.45 32.80 2.40
#